data_AF-X0UJS1-F1
#
_entry.id   AF-X0UJS1-F1
#
_cell.length_a   1.000
_cell.length_b   1.000
_cell.length_c   1.000
_cell.angle_alpha   90.00
_cell.angle_beta   90.00
_cell.angle_gamma   90.00
#
_symmetry.space_group_name_H-M   'P 1'
#
loop_
_entity.id
_entity.type
_entity.pdbx_description
1 polymer ?
#
loop_
_entity_poly.entity_id
_entity_poly.type
_entity_poly.pdbx_seq_one_letter_code
_entity_poly.pdbx_strand_id
1 'polypeptide(L)'
;MSINVVERIDDLVKIQNILVSVSDKSGLDRFIPDLVEINPGIRIFSTGGTFGRIREILGESADGRMMRVSDFTGQPETQGGLVKTLDFKIYLGLLTETYNDAHQDDLKRTGSVPIDMVVVNLYPFKETISKPDVSVEQARGNIDIGGPCMIRASAKNYIRVASVVDPSDYERILSVLKKNQASTTLDLRFQLTQKAFDHTAVYDRTIT
;
A
#
# COMPACT_ATOMS: atom_id res chain seq x y z
N MET A 1 -12.03 -24.54 -7.84
CA MET A 1 -12.27 -23.32 -7.04
C MET A 1 -13.35 -22.53 -7.74
N SER A 2 -14.47 -22.23 -7.09
CA SER A 2 -15.43 -21.23 -7.58
C SER A 2 -14.77 -19.85 -7.50
N ILE A 3 -14.92 -19.04 -8.54
CA ILE A 3 -14.50 -17.64 -8.50
C ILE A 3 -15.47 -16.91 -7.57
N ASN A 4 -14.95 -16.16 -6.60
CA ASN A 4 -15.77 -15.25 -5.82
C ASN A 4 -16.22 -14.10 -6.75
N VAL A 5 -17.52 -14.01 -7.02
CA VAL A 5 -18.11 -12.94 -7.84
C VAL A 5 -18.64 -11.87 -6.91
N VAL A 6 -18.24 -10.62 -7.12
CA VAL A 6 -18.70 -9.49 -6.31
C VAL A 6 -20.02 -8.98 -6.88
N GLU A 7 -21.07 -9.06 -6.08
CA GLU A 7 -22.43 -8.69 -6.48
C GLU A 7 -22.75 -7.19 -6.27
N ARG A 8 -21.99 -6.53 -5.38
CA ARG A 8 -22.19 -5.13 -5.01
C ARG A 8 -20.85 -4.41 -4.92
N ILE A 9 -20.75 -3.28 -5.61
CA ILE A 9 -19.58 -2.41 -5.63
C ILE A 9 -20.01 -1.01 -5.20
N ASP A 10 -19.30 -0.43 -4.25
CA ASP A 10 -19.51 0.96 -3.83
C ASP A 10 -18.65 1.89 -4.70
N ASP A 11 -19.25 2.96 -5.24
CA ASP A 11 -18.47 3.99 -5.93
C ASP A 11 -17.53 4.68 -4.94
N LEU A 12 -18.10 5.17 -3.84
CA LEU A 12 -17.35 5.87 -2.79
C LEU A 12 -16.88 4.92 -1.70
N VAL A 13 -15.56 4.83 -1.52
CA VAL A 13 -14.94 4.07 -0.42
C VAL A 13 -14.11 5.01 0.44
N LYS A 14 -14.52 5.19 1.70
CA LYS A 14 -13.83 6.02 2.68
C LYS A 14 -12.50 5.39 3.06
N ILE A 15 -11.42 6.17 3.02
CA ILE A 15 -10.09 5.70 3.38
C ILE A 15 -9.92 5.75 4.89
N GLN A 16 -9.91 4.60 5.57
CA GLN A 16 -9.71 4.53 7.02
C GLN A 16 -8.35 3.96 7.39
N ASN A 17 -7.90 2.91 6.70
CA ASN A 17 -6.62 2.26 6.97
C ASN A 17 -5.77 2.29 5.70
N ILE A 18 -4.54 2.80 5.82
CA ILE A 18 -3.60 2.85 4.70
C ILE A 18 -2.31 2.11 5.04
N LEU A 19 -1.73 1.46 4.04
CA LEU A 19 -0.41 0.84 4.16
C LEU A 19 0.59 1.58 3.26
N VAL A 20 1.63 2.15 3.86
CA VAL A 20 2.64 2.96 3.17
C VAL A 20 4.00 2.29 3.28
N SER A 21 4.60 1.96 2.13
CA SER A 21 5.94 1.35 2.07
C SER A 21 6.63 1.78 0.79
N VAL A 22 7.40 2.87 0.85
CA VAL A 22 8.00 3.50 -0.33
C VAL A 22 9.52 3.57 -0.26
N SER A 23 10.16 3.28 -1.39
CA SER A 23 11.57 3.54 -1.60
C SER A 23 11.79 5.05 -1.80
N ASP A 24 11.13 5.62 -2.80
CA ASP A 24 11.09 7.06 -3.06
C ASP A 24 10.09 7.76 -2.13
N LYS A 25 10.58 8.68 -1.32
CA LYS A 25 9.81 9.41 -0.29
C LYS A 25 9.35 10.79 -0.77
N SER A 26 9.56 11.10 -2.04
CA SER A 26 9.14 12.36 -2.65
C SER A 26 7.65 12.61 -2.44
N GLY A 27 7.31 13.84 -2.07
CA GLY A 27 5.92 14.29 -1.87
C GLY A 27 5.23 13.80 -0.59
N LEU A 28 5.83 12.89 0.20
CA LEU A 28 5.20 12.42 1.45
C LEU A 28 5.01 13.55 2.47
N ASP A 29 5.90 14.54 2.46
CA ASP A 29 5.89 15.72 3.31
C ASP A 29 4.65 16.60 3.12
N ARG A 30 4.05 16.58 1.93
CA ARG A 30 2.73 17.20 1.67
C ARG A 30 1.59 16.19 1.74
N PHE A 31 1.80 15.00 1.17
CA PHE A 31 0.74 14.01 1.03
C PHE A 31 0.19 13.50 2.37
N ILE A 32 1.07 13.19 3.32
CA ILE A 32 0.65 12.61 4.60
C ILE A 32 -0.08 13.63 5.50
N PRO A 33 0.41 14.87 5.69
CA PRO A 33 -0.32 15.87 6.46
C PRO A 33 -1.68 16.21 5.86
N ASP A 34 -1.77 16.40 4.54
CA ASP A 34 -3.05 16.68 3.88
C ASP A 34 -4.03 15.50 4.03
N LEU A 35 -3.56 14.24 3.92
CA LEU A 35 -4.40 13.07 4.16
C LEU A 35 -4.98 13.06 5.58
N VAL A 36 -4.13 13.37 6.56
CA VAL A 36 -4.51 13.48 7.98
C VAL A 36 -5.52 14.61 8.20
N GLU A 37 -5.35 15.75 7.54
CA GLU A 37 -6.27 16.88 7.64
C GLU A 37 -7.65 16.51 7.08
N ILE A 38 -7.68 15.85 5.91
CA ILE A 38 -8.91 15.39 5.26
C ILE A 38 -9.62 14.31 6.09
N ASN A 39 -8.86 13.40 6.70
CA ASN A 39 -9.39 12.37 7.58
C ASN A 39 -8.56 12.25 8.88
N PRO A 40 -8.96 12.95 9.95
CA PRO A 40 -8.28 12.88 11.24
C PRO A 40 -8.29 11.48 11.87
N GLY A 41 -9.21 10.60 11.46
CA GLY A 41 -9.33 9.22 11.96
C GLY A 41 -8.53 8.19 11.17
N ILE A 42 -7.74 8.60 10.17
CA ILE A 42 -6.96 7.68 9.34
C ILE A 42 -5.90 6.95 10.16
N ARG A 43 -5.76 5.64 9.96
CA ARG A 43 -4.70 4.81 10.54
C ARG A 43 -3.66 4.47 9.48
N ILE A 44 -2.40 4.62 9.82
CA ILE A 44 -1.26 4.46 8.90
C ILE A 44 -0.41 3.28 9.37
N PHE A 45 -0.38 2.22 8.56
CA PHE A 45 0.52 1.09 8.71
C PHE A 45 1.75 1.34 7.84
N SER A 46 2.96 1.21 8.39
CA SER A 46 4.17 1.50 7.62
C SER A 46 5.36 0.61 8.00
N THR A 47 6.28 0.46 7.06
CA THR A 47 7.51 -0.34 7.18
C THR A 47 8.72 0.51 7.57
N GLY A 48 9.72 -0.08 8.23
CA GLY A 48 11.03 0.49 8.59
C GLY A 48 11.27 1.98 8.33
N GLY A 49 12.02 2.32 7.27
CA GLY A 49 12.41 3.70 6.96
C GLY A 49 11.26 4.60 6.54
N THR A 50 10.20 4.04 5.94
CA THR A 50 8.98 4.78 5.62
C THR A 50 8.26 5.23 6.90
N PHE A 51 8.19 4.35 7.91
CA PHE A 51 7.58 4.66 9.20
C PHE A 51 8.33 5.79 9.89
N GLY A 52 9.68 5.73 9.89
CA GLY A 52 10.52 6.81 10.42
C GLY A 52 10.22 8.15 9.75
N ARG A 53 10.23 8.17 8.41
CA ARG A 53 9.96 9.40 7.65
C ARG A 53 8.57 9.98 7.90
N ILE A 54 7.54 9.14 7.91
CA ILE A 54 6.16 9.60 8.17
C ILE A 54 6.04 10.14 9.60
N ARG A 55 6.68 9.49 10.57
CA ARG A 55 6.70 9.95 11.96
C ARG A 55 7.35 11.33 12.10
N GLU A 56 8.47 11.56 11.41
CA GLU A 56 9.11 12.88 11.36
C GLU A 56 8.19 13.95 10.77
N ILE A 57 7.50 13.62 9.67
CA ILE A 57 6.56 14.55 9.01
C ILE A 57 5.38 14.91 9.93
N LEU A 58 4.83 13.94 10.66
CA LEU A 58 3.65 14.15 11.50
C LEU A 58 3.96 14.68 12.91
N GLY A 59 5.19 14.52 13.41
CA GLY A 59 5.55 14.93 14.78
C GLY A 59 4.62 14.30 15.83
N GLU A 60 4.10 15.11 16.75
CA GLU A 60 3.17 14.67 17.80
C GLU A 60 1.85 14.10 17.23
N SER A 61 1.45 14.52 16.03
CA SER A 61 0.25 13.98 15.38
C SER A 61 0.43 12.54 14.90
N ALA A 62 1.64 11.98 14.95
CA ALA A 62 1.88 10.57 14.65
C ALA A 62 1.29 9.63 15.71
N ASP A 63 1.21 10.09 16.96
CA ASP A 63 0.87 9.25 18.10
C ASP A 63 -0.60 8.79 18.02
N GLY A 64 -0.82 7.50 18.29
CA GLY A 64 -2.14 6.87 18.27
C GLY A 64 -2.70 6.52 16.89
N ARG A 65 -2.12 7.02 15.79
CA ARG A 65 -2.59 6.71 14.41
C ARG A 65 -1.63 5.91 13.57
N MET A 66 -0.34 5.93 13.89
CA MET A 66 0.65 5.11 13.19
C MET A 66 0.89 3.78 13.89
N MET A 67 1.07 2.72 13.09
CA MET A 67 1.45 1.39 13.57
C MET A 67 2.53 0.82 12.65
N ARG A 68 3.58 0.22 13.23
CA ARG A 68 4.56 -0.52 12.41
C ARG A 68 3.91 -1.79 11.91
N VAL A 69 4.24 -2.19 10.68
CA VAL A 69 3.75 -3.45 10.12
C VAL A 69 4.16 -4.66 10.97
N SER A 70 5.35 -4.66 11.56
CA SER A 70 5.80 -5.71 12.50
C SER A 70 4.88 -5.83 13.71
N ASP A 71 4.43 -4.70 14.26
CA ASP A 71 3.59 -4.67 15.46
C ASP A 71 2.16 -5.14 15.12
N PHE A 72 1.67 -4.76 13.92
CA PHE A 72 0.36 -5.19 13.42
C PHE A 72 0.29 -6.71 13.15
N THR A 73 1.32 -7.23 12.48
CA THR A 73 1.41 -8.66 12.13
C THR A 73 1.81 -9.53 13.32
N GLY A 74 2.57 -8.97 14.26
CA GLY A 74 3.17 -9.70 15.38
C GLY A 74 4.43 -10.48 14.99
N GLN A 75 4.94 -10.29 13.77
CA GLN A 75 6.13 -10.97 13.27
C GLN A 75 7.34 -10.01 13.27
N PRO A 76 8.48 -10.43 13.85
CA PRO A 76 9.72 -9.65 13.75
C PRO A 76 10.21 -9.63 12.29
N GLU A 77 10.86 -8.54 11.88
CA GLU A 77 11.48 -8.51 10.56
C GLU A 77 12.63 -9.54 10.49
N THR A 78 12.60 -10.42 9.48
CA THR A 78 13.69 -11.37 9.23
C THR A 78 15.00 -10.62 8.92
N GLN A 79 16.16 -11.24 9.19
CA GLN A 79 17.46 -10.67 8.82
C GLN A 79 17.49 -10.27 7.33
N GLY A 80 18.03 -9.09 7.03
CA GLY A 80 18.04 -8.54 5.68
C GLY A 80 16.68 -8.03 5.18
N GLY A 81 15.63 -8.14 6.00
CA GLY A 81 14.32 -7.58 5.68
C GLY A 81 13.57 -8.28 4.55
N LEU A 82 13.89 -9.55 4.29
CA LEU A 82 13.33 -10.33 3.18
C LEU A 82 11.82 -10.58 3.30
N VAL A 83 11.33 -10.82 4.52
CA VAL A 83 9.93 -11.11 4.79
C VAL A 83 9.42 -10.13 5.83
N LYS A 84 8.74 -9.07 5.37
CA LYS A 84 8.13 -8.04 6.23
C LYS A 84 6.62 -7.90 6.03
N THR A 85 6.19 -7.94 4.77
CA THR A 85 4.81 -7.66 4.38
C THR A 85 4.09 -8.88 3.79
N LEU A 86 4.79 -10.02 3.66
CA LEU A 86 4.24 -11.30 3.24
C LEU A 86 3.49 -11.99 4.40
N ASP A 87 2.44 -11.33 4.90
CA ASP A 87 1.69 -11.77 6.08
C ASP A 87 0.18 -11.88 5.81
N PHE A 88 -0.44 -12.91 6.38
CA PHE A 88 -1.85 -13.21 6.19
C PHE A 88 -2.76 -12.02 6.54
N LYS A 89 -2.47 -11.26 7.61
CA LYS A 89 -3.31 -10.13 8.02
C LYS A 89 -3.33 -9.01 6.99
N ILE A 90 -2.20 -8.76 6.34
CA ILE A 90 -2.09 -7.73 5.30
C ILE A 90 -2.90 -8.14 4.08
N TYR A 91 -2.67 -9.36 3.55
CA TYR A 91 -3.38 -9.79 2.35
C TYR A 91 -4.86 -10.04 2.58
N LEU A 92 -5.26 -10.48 3.78
CA LEU A 92 -6.67 -10.52 4.15
C LEU A 92 -7.25 -9.10 4.17
N GLY A 93 -6.55 -8.13 4.76
CA GLY A 93 -6.96 -6.73 4.75
C GLY A 93 -7.06 -6.12 3.35
N LEU A 94 -6.27 -6.59 2.38
CA LEU A 94 -6.29 -6.11 0.98
C LEU A 94 -7.35 -6.80 0.13
N LEU A 95 -7.53 -8.11 0.27
CA LEU A 95 -8.28 -8.96 -0.66
C LEU A 95 -9.70 -9.31 -0.19
N THR A 96 -10.10 -8.87 1.00
CA THR A 96 -11.47 -9.06 1.50
C THR A 96 -12.46 -8.09 0.85
N GLU A 97 -13.72 -8.51 0.84
CA GLU A 97 -14.84 -7.83 0.20
C GLU A 97 -15.80 -7.33 1.27
N THR A 98 -16.32 -6.13 1.11
CA THR A 98 -17.17 -5.47 2.12
C THR A 98 -18.44 -6.25 2.43
N TYR A 99 -19.11 -6.80 1.40
CA TYR A 99 -20.42 -7.44 1.51
C TYR A 99 -20.36 -8.97 1.53
N ASN A 100 -19.24 -9.54 1.95
CA ASN A 100 -19.06 -10.99 2.10
C ASN A 100 -18.88 -11.33 3.58
N ASP A 101 -19.88 -11.96 4.20
CA ASP A 101 -19.89 -12.24 5.64
C ASP A 101 -18.71 -13.13 6.08
N ALA A 102 -18.33 -14.11 5.27
CA ALA A 102 -17.18 -14.97 5.57
C ALA A 102 -15.86 -14.16 5.59
N HIS A 103 -15.71 -13.21 4.66
CA HIS A 103 -14.57 -12.29 4.67
C HIS A 103 -14.57 -11.40 5.92
N GLN A 104 -15.73 -10.91 6.34
CA GLN A 104 -15.85 -10.10 7.56
C GLN A 104 -15.52 -10.91 8.82
N ASP A 105 -15.92 -12.18 8.87
CA ASP A 105 -15.62 -13.06 10.00
C ASP A 105 -14.14 -13.45 10.05
N ASP A 106 -13.48 -13.63 8.90
CA ASP A 106 -12.04 -13.85 8.85
C ASP A 106 -11.25 -12.63 9.35
N LEU A 107 -11.68 -11.41 9.02
CA LEU A 107 -11.06 -10.18 9.54
C LEU A 107 -11.13 -10.15 11.08
N LYS A 108 -12.32 -10.40 11.65
CA LYS A 108 -12.52 -10.45 13.11
C LYS A 108 -11.67 -11.55 13.74
N ARG A 109 -11.73 -12.78 13.21
CA ARG A 109 -11.03 -13.97 13.73
C ARG A 109 -9.52 -13.77 13.81
N THR A 110 -8.95 -13.03 12.86
CA THR A 110 -7.49 -12.81 12.78
C THR A 110 -7.02 -11.50 13.39
N GLY A 111 -7.94 -10.65 13.86
CA GLY A 111 -7.62 -9.29 14.29
C GLY A 111 -7.03 -8.44 13.18
N SER A 112 -7.42 -8.71 11.94
CA SER A 112 -7.03 -7.93 10.76
C SER A 112 -8.01 -6.77 10.55
N VAL A 113 -7.62 -5.81 9.71
CA VAL A 113 -8.47 -4.68 9.35
C VAL A 113 -8.52 -4.57 7.81
N PRO A 114 -9.64 -4.10 7.23
CA PRO A 114 -9.66 -3.70 5.83
C PRO A 114 -8.60 -2.62 5.59
N ILE A 115 -7.79 -2.76 4.53
CA ILE A 115 -6.83 -1.75 4.07
C ILE A 115 -7.41 -1.11 2.81
N ASP A 116 -7.63 0.20 2.82
CA ASP A 116 -8.40 0.91 1.78
C ASP A 116 -7.49 1.59 0.75
N MET A 117 -6.24 1.84 1.12
CA MET A 117 -5.23 2.38 0.21
C MET A 117 -3.86 1.77 0.52
N VAL A 118 -3.14 1.44 -0.55
CA VAL A 118 -1.74 1.05 -0.51
C VAL A 118 -0.93 2.10 -1.25
N VAL A 119 0.14 2.58 -0.63
CA VAL A 119 1.07 3.56 -1.21
C VAL A 119 2.44 2.91 -1.23
N VAL A 120 2.82 2.35 -2.38
CA VAL A 120 4.02 1.53 -2.55
C VAL A 120 4.67 1.85 -3.88
N ASN A 121 5.91 2.35 -3.83
CA ASN A 121 6.78 2.41 -5.00
C ASN A 121 8.00 1.52 -4.76
N LEU A 122 8.45 0.89 -5.85
CA LEU A 122 9.49 -0.13 -5.79
C LEU A 122 10.88 0.51 -5.73
N TYR A 123 11.83 -0.20 -5.13
CA TYR A 123 13.24 0.18 -5.21
C TYR A 123 13.66 0.29 -6.68
N PRO A 124 14.44 1.31 -7.09
CA PRO A 124 14.81 1.49 -8.49
C PRO A 124 15.83 0.43 -8.92
N PHE A 125 15.33 -0.76 -9.23
CA PHE A 125 16.14 -1.91 -9.62
C PHE A 125 16.99 -1.59 -10.85
N LYS A 126 16.39 -0.87 -11.82
CA LYS A 126 17.09 -0.36 -13.01
C LYS A 126 18.32 0.47 -12.66
N GLU A 127 18.22 1.38 -11.69
CA GLU A 127 19.35 2.21 -11.27
C GLU A 127 20.44 1.38 -10.61
N THR A 128 20.04 0.38 -9.82
CA THR A 128 20.98 -0.55 -9.18
C THR A 128 21.79 -1.34 -10.18
N ILE A 129 21.15 -1.96 -11.17
CA ILE A 129 21.83 -2.77 -12.18
C ILE A 129 22.61 -1.92 -13.20
N SER A 130 22.36 -0.61 -13.26
CA SER A 130 23.10 0.32 -14.13
C SER A 130 24.45 0.77 -13.52
N LYS A 131 24.74 0.43 -12.25
CA LYS A 131 26.01 0.79 -11.60
C LYS A 131 27.15 -0.07 -12.18
N PRO A 132 28.31 0.51 -12.52
CA PRO A 132 29.40 -0.22 -13.21
C PRO A 132 29.88 -1.49 -12.49
N ASP A 133 29.90 -1.47 -11.15
CA ASP A 133 30.49 -2.54 -10.32
C ASP A 133 29.45 -3.41 -9.62
N VAL A 134 28.19 -3.39 -10.08
CA VAL A 134 27.15 -4.22 -9.47
C VAL A 134 27.35 -5.69 -9.81
N SER A 135 27.50 -6.53 -8.79
CA SER A 135 27.57 -7.97 -8.98
C SER A 135 26.18 -8.57 -9.21
N VAL A 136 26.12 -9.76 -9.83
CA VAL A 136 24.87 -10.52 -9.97
C VAL A 136 24.21 -10.78 -8.62
N GLU A 137 24.99 -11.04 -7.58
CA GLU A 137 24.48 -11.26 -6.22
C GLU A 137 23.89 -9.99 -5.61
N GLN A 138 24.52 -8.83 -5.86
CA GLN A 138 23.96 -7.54 -5.44
C GLN A 138 22.68 -7.22 -6.21
N ALA A 139 22.61 -7.51 -7.51
CA ALA A 139 21.38 -7.37 -8.28
C ALA A 139 20.29 -8.29 -7.70
N ARG A 140 20.56 -9.59 -7.55
CA ARG A 140 19.63 -10.58 -6.98
C ARG A 140 19.09 -10.13 -5.60
N GLY A 141 19.95 -9.61 -4.74
CA GLY A 141 19.58 -9.13 -3.40
C GLY A 141 18.67 -7.90 -3.39
N ASN A 142 18.58 -7.15 -4.50
CA ASN A 142 17.73 -5.96 -4.64
C ASN A 142 16.40 -6.24 -5.38
N ILE A 143 16.10 -7.50 -5.70
CA ILE A 143 14.79 -7.89 -6.24
C ILE A 143 13.77 -7.83 -5.10
N ASP A 144 12.77 -6.98 -5.25
CA ASP A 144 11.68 -6.79 -4.30
C ASP A 144 10.61 -7.86 -4.52
N ILE A 145 10.19 -8.51 -3.43
CA ILE A 145 9.09 -9.47 -3.43
C ILE A 145 7.85 -8.85 -2.79
N GLY A 146 8.00 -8.20 -1.64
CA GLY A 146 6.89 -7.67 -0.87
C GLY A 146 6.16 -6.54 -1.58
N GLY A 147 6.91 -5.63 -2.22
CA GLY A 147 6.37 -4.49 -2.97
C GLY A 147 5.44 -4.94 -4.10
N PRO A 148 5.91 -5.73 -5.09
CA PRO A 148 5.06 -6.20 -6.18
C PRO A 148 3.86 -7.02 -5.70
N CYS A 149 4.02 -7.85 -4.66
CA CYS A 149 2.89 -8.60 -4.09
C CYS A 149 1.79 -7.67 -3.53
N MET A 150 2.15 -6.64 -2.76
CA MET A 150 1.18 -5.67 -2.22
C MET A 150 0.52 -4.83 -3.32
N ILE A 151 1.30 -4.39 -4.32
CA ILE A 151 0.78 -3.64 -5.46
C ILE A 151 -0.25 -4.49 -6.22
N ARG A 152 0.09 -5.72 -6.58
CA ARG A 152 -0.83 -6.60 -7.32
C ARG A 152 -2.07 -7.00 -6.51
N ALA A 153 -1.92 -7.23 -5.21
CA ALA A 153 -3.04 -7.56 -4.34
C ALA A 153 -4.04 -6.40 -4.20
N SER A 154 -3.54 -5.18 -3.95
CA SER A 154 -4.38 -3.98 -3.90
C SER A 154 -5.00 -3.66 -5.26
N ALA A 155 -4.24 -3.76 -6.35
CA ALA A 155 -4.73 -3.49 -7.70
C ALA A 155 -5.80 -4.49 -8.16
N LYS A 156 -5.66 -5.78 -7.82
CA LYS A 156 -6.71 -6.78 -8.06
C LYS A 156 -8.04 -6.35 -7.44
N ASN A 157 -8.00 -5.83 -6.21
CA ASN A 157 -9.19 -5.44 -5.46
C ASN A 157 -9.54 -3.94 -5.61
N TYR A 158 -9.36 -3.36 -6.80
CA TYR A 158 -9.61 -1.94 -7.06
C TYR A 158 -11.06 -1.50 -6.80
N ILE A 159 -12.00 -2.44 -6.78
CA ILE A 159 -13.39 -2.18 -6.41
C ILE A 159 -13.51 -1.63 -4.99
N ARG A 160 -12.52 -1.89 -4.11
CA ARG A 160 -12.43 -1.35 -2.75
C ARG A 160 -11.14 -0.57 -2.48
N VAL A 161 -9.99 -1.01 -3.02
CA VAL A 161 -8.66 -0.53 -2.62
C VAL A 161 -8.04 0.40 -3.65
N ALA A 162 -7.47 1.52 -3.22
CA ALA A 162 -6.65 2.38 -4.07
C ALA A 162 -5.17 1.89 -4.06
N SER A 163 -4.62 1.54 -5.23
CA SER A 163 -3.23 1.10 -5.38
C SER A 163 -2.36 2.22 -5.96
N VAL A 164 -1.62 2.93 -5.10
CA VAL A 164 -0.84 4.12 -5.45
C VAL A 164 0.63 3.76 -5.58
N VAL A 165 1.20 3.95 -6.77
CA VAL A 165 2.58 3.55 -7.08
C VAL A 165 3.52 4.70 -7.45
N ASP A 166 2.99 5.91 -7.58
CA ASP A 166 3.73 7.06 -8.10
C ASP A 166 3.35 8.35 -7.35
N PRO A 167 4.33 9.09 -6.80
CA PRO A 167 4.10 10.36 -6.12
C PRO A 167 3.37 11.42 -6.95
N SER A 168 3.44 11.37 -8.29
CA SER A 168 2.73 12.31 -9.15
C SER A 168 1.20 12.24 -9.03
N ASP A 169 0.65 11.14 -8.51
CA ASP A 169 -0.79 10.98 -8.32
C ASP A 169 -1.29 11.59 -6.99
N TYR A 170 -0.40 11.95 -6.06
CA TYR A 170 -0.77 12.39 -4.70
C TYR A 170 -1.72 13.59 -4.71
N GLU A 171 -1.43 14.64 -5.48
CA GLU A 171 -2.28 15.84 -5.53
C GLU A 171 -3.67 15.54 -6.08
N ARG A 172 -3.76 14.68 -7.09
CA ARG A 172 -5.02 14.23 -7.66
C ARG A 172 -5.83 13.43 -6.64
N ILE A 173 -5.19 12.50 -5.92
CA ILE A 173 -5.84 11.70 -4.88
C ILE A 173 -6.40 12.62 -3.79
N LEU A 174 -5.59 13.53 -3.25
CA LEU A 174 -6.01 14.48 -2.22
C LEU A 174 -7.21 15.33 -2.69
N SER A 175 -7.20 15.76 -3.95
CA SER A 175 -8.30 16.54 -4.54
C SER A 175 -9.61 15.75 -4.60
N VAL A 176 -9.55 14.44 -4.93
CA VAL A 176 -10.72 13.56 -4.91
C VAL A 176 -11.21 13.35 -3.48
N LEU A 177 -10.30 13.07 -2.53
CA LEU A 177 -10.66 12.84 -1.13
C LEU A 177 -11.31 14.08 -0.49
N LYS A 178 -10.79 15.29 -0.75
CA LYS A 178 -11.35 16.57 -0.27
C LYS A 178 -12.80 16.77 -0.75
N LYS A 179 -13.11 16.39 -1.99
CA LYS A 179 -14.46 16.54 -2.58
C LYS A 179 -15.46 15.49 -2.10
N ASN A 180 -14.99 14.32 -1.67
CA ASN A 180 -15.83 13.14 -1.43
C ASN A 180 -15.77 12.65 0.03
N GLN A 181 -15.66 13.56 1.00
CA GLN A 181 -15.69 13.22 2.43
C GLN A 181 -14.65 12.14 2.81
N ALA A 182 -13.41 12.32 2.37
CA ALA A 182 -12.30 11.38 2.53
C ALA A 182 -12.49 10.02 1.83
N SER A 183 -13.31 9.98 0.77
CA SER A 183 -13.56 8.76 -0.01
C SER A 183 -12.93 8.81 -1.39
N THR A 184 -12.42 7.67 -1.85
CA THR A 184 -12.04 7.48 -3.25
C THR A 184 -13.27 7.14 -4.08
N THR A 185 -13.26 7.48 -5.37
CA THR A 185 -14.26 7.02 -6.34
C THR A 185 -13.80 5.73 -7.01
N LEU A 186 -14.73 4.96 -7.57
CA LEU A 186 -14.39 3.75 -8.32
C LEU A 186 -13.53 4.07 -9.53
N ASP A 187 -13.82 5.16 -10.23
CA ASP A 187 -13.02 5.65 -11.36
C ASP A 187 -11.56 5.94 -10.96
N LEU A 188 -11.33 6.62 -9.84
CA LEU A 188 -9.96 6.87 -9.35
C LEU A 188 -9.25 5.54 -9.07
N ARG A 189 -9.91 4.62 -8.36
CA ARG A 189 -9.29 3.32 -8.01
C ARG A 189 -8.99 2.49 -9.25
N PHE A 190 -9.86 2.52 -10.27
CA PHE A 190 -9.63 1.84 -11.54
C PHE A 190 -8.40 2.39 -12.27
N GLN A 191 -8.27 3.71 -12.39
CA GLN A 191 -7.12 4.32 -13.06
C GLN A 191 -5.80 4.07 -12.32
N LEU A 192 -5.83 4.13 -10.99
CA LEU A 192 -4.69 3.73 -10.15
C LEU A 192 -4.30 2.27 -10.38
N THR A 193 -5.28 1.38 -10.57
CA THR A 193 -5.02 -0.04 -10.85
C THR A 193 -4.31 -0.28 -12.18
N GLN A 194 -4.69 0.46 -13.23
CA GLN A 194 -4.03 0.34 -14.53
C GLN A 194 -2.54 0.68 -14.39
N LYS A 195 -2.25 1.82 -13.74
CA LYS A 195 -0.88 2.27 -13.46
C LYS A 195 -0.11 1.28 -12.57
N ALA A 196 -0.78 0.69 -11.58
CA ALA A 196 -0.19 -0.28 -10.67
C ALA A 196 0.27 -1.57 -11.39
N PHE A 197 -0.58 -2.15 -12.25
CA PHE A 197 -0.20 -3.33 -13.03
C PHE A 197 0.89 -3.01 -14.06
N ASP A 198 0.80 -1.87 -14.74
CA ASP A 198 1.84 -1.40 -15.66
C ASP A 198 3.20 -1.24 -14.94
N HIS A 199 3.20 -0.66 -13.73
CA HIS A 199 4.40 -0.50 -12.91
C HIS A 199 5.06 -1.85 -12.60
N THR A 200 4.27 -2.85 -12.19
CA THR A 200 4.80 -4.20 -11.93
C THR A 200 5.26 -4.92 -13.19
N ALA A 201 4.59 -4.73 -14.33
CA ALA A 201 5.02 -5.31 -15.61
C ALA A 201 6.37 -4.73 -16.06
N VAL A 202 6.56 -3.42 -15.93
CA VAL A 202 7.86 -2.75 -16.21
C VAL A 202 8.94 -3.25 -15.26
N TYR A 203 8.62 -3.43 -13.98
CA TYR A 203 9.55 -3.94 -12.98
C TYR A 203 10.04 -5.35 -13.33
N ASP A 204 9.13 -6.29 -13.57
CA ASP A 204 9.46 -7.67 -13.94
C ASP A 204 10.22 -7.74 -15.28
N ARG A 205 9.86 -6.88 -16.23
CA ARG A 205 10.59 -6.75 -17.50
C ARG A 205 11.99 -6.16 -17.33
N THR A 206 12.25 -5.40 -16.28
CA THR A 206 13.59 -4.89 -15.99
C THR A 206 14.48 -5.98 -15.39
N ILE A 207 13.90 -6.97 -14.72
CA ILE A 207 14.61 -8.13 -14.15
C ILE A 207 15.04 -9.13 -15.24
N THR A 208 14.27 -9.26 -16.33
CA THR A 208 14.41 -10.30 -17.37
C THR A 208 14.84 -9.77 -18.72
#